data_AF-A0A382F5M2-F1
#
_entry.id   AF-A0A382F5M2-F1
#
_cell.length_a   1.000
_cell.length_b   1.000
_cell.length_c   1.000
_cell.angle_alpha   90.00
_cell.angle_beta   90.00
_cell.angle_gamma   90.00
#
_symmetry.space_group_name_H-M   'P 1'
#
loop_
_entity.id
_entity.type
_entity.pdbx_description
1 polymer ?
#
loop_
_entity_poly.entity_id
_entity_poly.type
_entity_poly.pdbx_seq_one_letter_code
_entity_poly.pdbx_strand_id
1 'polypeptide(L)'
;VATDPPHHFDADEFREAGRATVDWLADYLEHLSRRPVTSGLEPGDVRSLLPDRAPEAPEPFADLLADVNALIAPALTHWQHPGFFGYFPANSSPPAVLAELISAGLGVNGMLWS
;
A
#
# COMPACT_ATOMS: atom_id res chain seq x y z
N VAL A 1 -4.61 33.66 6.46
CA VAL A 1 -5.84 32.89 6.20
C VAL A 1 -5.75 31.67 7.09
N ALA A 2 -6.66 31.49 8.04
CA ALA A 2 -6.69 30.26 8.83
C ALA A 2 -7.18 29.15 7.90
N THR A 3 -6.32 28.19 7.58
CA THR A 3 -6.70 26.99 6.82
C THR A 3 -7.50 26.09 7.76
N ASP A 4 -8.67 25.65 7.34
CA ASP A 4 -9.41 24.61 8.05
C ASP A 4 -8.51 23.39 8.28
N PRO A 5 -8.67 22.68 9.41
CA PRO A 5 -7.90 21.48 9.66
C PRO A 5 -8.13 20.47 8.52
N PRO A 6 -7.10 19.73 8.10
CA PRO A 6 -7.24 18.73 7.07
C PRO A 6 -8.30 17.70 7.47
N HIS A 7 -9.13 17.31 6.51
CA HIS A 7 -10.14 16.30 6.73
C HIS A 7 -9.50 14.96 7.08
N HIS A 8 -9.90 14.38 8.20
CA HIS A 8 -9.51 13.03 8.61
C HIS A 8 -10.70 12.10 8.42
N PHE A 9 -10.44 10.85 8.05
CA PHE A 9 -11.50 9.85 7.91
C PHE A 9 -12.35 9.74 9.15
N ASP A 10 -13.66 9.70 8.94
CA ASP A 10 -14.58 9.16 9.92
C ASP A 10 -14.57 7.61 9.91
N ALA A 11 -15.41 7.02 10.77
CA ALA A 11 -15.45 5.57 10.91
C ALA A 11 -16.01 4.85 9.67
N ASP A 12 -16.89 5.48 8.89
CA ASP A 12 -17.48 4.86 7.71
C ASP A 12 -16.56 4.97 6.51
N GLU A 13 -15.90 6.11 6.32
CA GLU A 13 -14.85 6.30 5.33
C GLU A 13 -13.67 5.35 5.58
N PHE A 14 -13.25 5.19 6.85
CA PHE A 14 -12.21 4.24 7.21
C PHE A 14 -12.61 2.79 6.89
N ARG A 15 -13.86 2.41 7.14
CA ARG A 15 -14.36 1.06 6.81
C ARG A 15 -14.42 0.84 5.29
N GLU A 16 -14.84 1.83 4.52
CA GLU A 16 -14.88 1.76 3.07
C GLU A 16 -13.49 1.60 2.48
N ALA A 17 -12.57 2.51 2.82
CA ALA A 17 -11.18 2.46 2.38
C ALA A 17 -10.47 1.17 2.83
N GLY A 18 -10.72 0.73 4.07
CA GLY A 18 -10.15 -0.50 4.61
C GLY A 18 -10.60 -1.74 3.85
N ARG A 19 -11.90 -1.87 3.55
CA ARG A 19 -12.43 -2.98 2.73
C ARG A 19 -11.83 -2.96 1.32
N ALA A 20 -11.84 -1.81 0.66
CA ALA A 20 -11.26 -1.67 -0.68
C ALA A 20 -9.78 -2.06 -0.72
N THR A 21 -9.02 -1.71 0.31
CA THR A 21 -7.59 -2.07 0.43
C THR A 21 -7.41 -3.58 0.62
N VAL A 22 -8.23 -4.22 1.46
CA VAL A 22 -8.19 -5.67 1.69
C VAL A 22 -8.56 -6.42 0.42
N ASP A 23 -9.62 -6.00 -0.28
CA ASP A 23 -10.04 -6.60 -1.54
C ASP A 23 -8.93 -6.48 -2.61
N TRP A 24 -8.32 -5.30 -2.73
CA TRP A 24 -7.18 -5.10 -3.64
C TRP A 24 -5.98 -5.99 -3.31
N LEU A 25 -5.63 -6.15 -2.02
CA LEU A 25 -4.54 -7.02 -1.59
C LEU A 25 -4.84 -8.50 -1.88
N ALA A 26 -6.08 -8.93 -1.67
CA ALA A 26 -6.51 -10.30 -1.96
C ALA A 26 -6.36 -10.59 -3.47
N ASP A 27 -6.88 -9.70 -4.32
CA ASP A 27 -6.75 -9.81 -5.77
C ASP A 27 -5.29 -9.78 -6.23
N TYR A 28 -4.47 -8.89 -5.65
CA TYR A 28 -3.05 -8.79 -5.96
C TYR A 28 -2.30 -10.10 -5.64
N LEU A 29 -2.56 -10.71 -4.48
CA LEU A 29 -1.93 -11.96 -4.07
C LEU A 29 -2.41 -13.16 -4.89
N GLU A 30 -3.71 -13.25 -5.20
CA GLU A 30 -4.28 -14.30 -6.05
C GLU A 30 -3.65 -14.29 -7.45
N HIS A 31 -3.48 -13.10 -8.01
CA HIS A 31 -2.99 -12.91 -9.37
C HIS A 31 -1.47 -12.73 -9.46
N LEU A 32 -0.75 -12.81 -8.34
CA LEU A 32 0.66 -12.47 -8.27
C LEU A 32 1.50 -13.29 -9.25
N SER A 33 1.19 -14.58 -9.39
CA SER A 33 1.89 -15.52 -10.29
C SER A 33 1.79 -15.17 -11.78
N ARG A 34 0.89 -14.26 -12.16
CA ARG A 34 0.72 -13.77 -13.54
C ARG A 34 1.56 -12.52 -13.84
N ARG A 35 2.17 -11.91 -12.82
CA ARG A 35 3.03 -10.72 -12.96
C ARG A 35 4.48 -11.15 -13.24
N PRO A 36 5.30 -10.30 -13.90
CA PRO A 36 6.74 -10.58 -13.98
C PRO A 36 7.34 -10.61 -12.57
N VAL A 37 8.39 -11.41 -12.34
CA VAL A 37 9.04 -11.48 -11.01
C VAL A 37 9.69 -10.15 -10.62
N THR A 38 10.34 -9.50 -11.58
CA THR A 38 10.98 -8.20 -11.46
C THR A 38 10.34 -7.19 -12.40
N SER A 39 10.30 -5.93 -11.99
CA SER A 39 9.95 -4.82 -12.89
C SER A 39 10.95 -4.72 -14.06
N GLY A 40 10.44 -4.32 -15.22
CA GLY A 40 11.23 -4.00 -16.42
C GLY A 40 11.52 -2.50 -16.58
N LEU A 41 11.21 -1.69 -15.57
CA LEU A 41 11.40 -0.23 -15.60
C LEU A 41 12.84 0.18 -15.33
N GLU A 42 13.22 1.35 -15.84
CA GLU A 42 14.51 1.98 -15.61
C GLU A 42 14.49 2.94 -14.40
N PRO A 43 15.66 3.24 -13.80
CA PRO A 43 15.75 4.24 -12.74
C PRO A 43 15.19 5.59 -13.17
N GLY A 44 14.14 6.05 -12.47
CA GLY A 44 13.49 7.33 -12.73
C GLY A 44 12.11 7.22 -13.38
N ASP A 45 11.74 6.06 -13.94
CA ASP A 45 10.44 5.88 -14.63
C ASP A 45 9.26 6.21 -13.72
N VAL A 46 9.19 5.61 -12.52
CA VAL A 46 8.10 5.88 -11.56
C VAL A 46 8.08 7.36 -11.15
N ARG A 47 9.25 7.98 -10.95
CA ARG A 47 9.36 9.41 -10.60
C ARG A 47 8.81 10.30 -11.71
N SER A 48 9.02 9.94 -12.97
CA SER A 48 8.51 10.69 -14.12
C SER A 48 6.98 10.65 -14.25
N LEU A 49 6.32 9.66 -13.63
CA LEU A 49 4.86 9.52 -13.61
C LEU A 49 4.18 10.31 -12.49
N LEU A 50 4.94 10.76 -11.50
CA LEU A 50 4.41 11.45 -10.31
C LEU A 50 4.54 12.98 -10.44
N PRO A 51 3.61 13.76 -9.83
CA PRO A 51 3.69 15.22 -9.80
C PRO A 51 4.96 15.75 -9.12
N ASP A 52 5.57 16.80 -9.67
CA ASP A 52 6.83 17.40 -9.16
C ASP A 52 6.75 17.91 -7.71
N ARG A 53 5.53 18.15 -7.22
CA ARG A 53 5.24 18.65 -5.88
C ARG A 53 4.04 17.92 -5.30
N ALA A 54 4.02 17.82 -3.97
CA ALA A 54 2.88 17.25 -3.25
C ALA A 54 1.61 18.08 -3.53
N PRO A 55 0.44 17.43 -3.60
CA PRO A 55 -0.83 18.12 -3.80
C PRO A 55 -1.11 19.05 -2.61
N GLU A 56 -1.58 20.27 -2.90
CA GLU A 56 -1.95 21.25 -1.87
C GLU A 56 -3.36 21.01 -1.30
N ALA A 57 -4.18 20.27 -2.04
CA ALA A 57 -5.53 19.88 -1.66
C ALA A 57 -5.62 18.36 -1.48
N PRO A 58 -6.51 17.85 -0.61
CA PRO A 58 -6.71 16.43 -0.44
C PRO A 58 -7.28 15.79 -1.71
N GLU A 59 -6.88 14.55 -1.97
CA GLU A 59 -7.40 13.71 -3.04
C GLU A 59 -8.19 12.53 -2.45
N PRO A 60 -9.21 12.01 -3.15
CA PRO A 60 -9.93 10.80 -2.74
C PRO A 60 -8.98 9.61 -2.54
N PHE A 61 -9.21 8.82 -1.49
CA PHE A 61 -8.41 7.62 -1.23
C PHE A 61 -8.52 6.57 -2.34
N ALA A 62 -9.66 6.53 -3.05
CA ALA A 62 -9.83 5.66 -4.21
C ALA A 62 -8.80 5.98 -5.32
N ASP A 63 -8.46 7.26 -5.50
CA ASP A 63 -7.48 7.69 -6.50
C ASP A 63 -6.06 7.26 -6.07
N LEU A 64 -5.74 7.37 -4.77
CA LEU A 64 -4.49 6.84 -4.22
C LEU A 64 -4.38 5.32 -4.43
N LEU A 65 -5.44 4.55 -4.16
CA LEU A 65 -5.42 3.11 -4.36
C LEU A 65 -5.32 2.73 -5.85
N ALA A 66 -5.94 3.52 -6.73
CA ALA A 66 -5.80 3.39 -8.18
C ALA A 66 -4.36 3.64 -8.64
N ASP A 67 -3.69 4.66 -8.11
CA ASP A 67 -2.29 4.95 -8.38
C ASP A 67 -1.35 3.84 -7.86
N VAL A 68 -1.63 3.29 -6.67
CA VAL A 68 -0.91 2.10 -6.18
C VAL A 68 -1.03 0.95 -7.18
N ASN A 69 -2.23 0.70 -7.71
CA ASN A 69 -2.45 -0.36 -8.68
C ASN A 69 -1.77 -0.08 -10.04
N ALA A 70 -1.83 1.16 -10.53
CA ALA A 70 -1.41 1.52 -11.88
C ALA A 70 0.09 1.85 -11.98
N LEU A 71 0.65 2.52 -10.96
CA LEU A 71 2.00 3.07 -10.99
C LEU A 71 2.97 2.25 -10.14
N ILE A 72 2.54 1.80 -8.96
CA ILE A 72 3.43 1.16 -7.99
C ILE A 72 3.49 -0.34 -8.21
N ALA A 73 2.35 -1.03 -8.23
CA ALA A 73 2.33 -2.50 -8.31
C ALA A 73 3.07 -3.08 -9.52
N PRO A 74 3.01 -2.50 -10.74
CA PRO A 74 3.78 -2.98 -11.89
C PRO A 74 5.29 -2.70 -11.77
N ALA A 75 5.67 -1.73 -10.94
CA ALA A 75 7.05 -1.31 -10.74
C ALA A 75 7.78 -2.11 -9.64
N LEU A 76 7.09 -3.02 -8.96
CA LEU A 76 7.67 -3.82 -7.88
C LEU A 76 8.52 -4.97 -8.42
N THR A 77 9.57 -5.30 -7.67
CA THR A 77 10.05 -6.68 -7.62
C THR A 77 9.14 -7.46 -6.69
N HIS A 78 8.47 -8.49 -7.21
CA HIS A 78 7.43 -9.22 -6.50
C HIS A 78 8.03 -10.34 -5.64
N TRP A 79 8.48 -10.00 -4.43
CA TRP A 79 9.12 -10.95 -3.50
C TRP A 79 8.26 -12.15 -3.10
N GLN A 80 6.94 -12.01 -3.08
CA GLN A 80 6.01 -13.12 -2.78
C GLN A 80 5.66 -13.97 -4.01
N HIS A 81 6.20 -13.63 -5.19
CA HIS A 81 5.94 -14.38 -6.41
C HIS A 81 6.53 -15.81 -6.29
N PRO A 82 5.81 -16.87 -6.70
CA PRO A 82 6.27 -18.25 -6.55
C PRO A 82 7.56 -18.57 -7.33
N GLY A 83 7.85 -17.78 -8.36
CA GLY A 83 9.09 -17.79 -9.14
C GLY A 83 10.21 -16.88 -8.65
N PHE A 84 10.08 -16.22 -7.50
CA PHE A 84 11.16 -15.40 -6.93
C PHE A 84 12.15 -16.28 -6.15
N PHE A 85 13.40 -16.33 -6.61
CA PHE A 85 14.49 -17.12 -5.99
C PHE A 85 15.74 -16.28 -5.68
N GLY A 86 15.60 -14.95 -5.65
CA GLY A 86 16.68 -14.04 -5.26
C GLY A 86 16.85 -13.97 -3.75
N TYR A 87 18.09 -13.76 -3.28
CA TYR A 87 18.40 -13.46 -1.87
C TYR A 87 17.82 -14.49 -0.87
N PHE A 88 17.16 -14.00 0.20
CA PHE A 88 16.42 -14.79 1.17
C PHE A 88 14.92 -14.46 1.09
N PRO A 89 14.02 -15.44 1.34
CA PRO A 89 12.59 -15.19 1.32
C PRO A 89 12.17 -14.10 2.32
N ALA A 90 11.37 -13.15 1.85
CA ALA A 90 10.71 -12.15 2.70
C ALA A 90 9.34 -12.68 3.14
N ASN A 91 9.30 -13.72 3.98
CA ASN A 91 8.07 -14.46 4.26
C ASN A 91 6.91 -13.55 4.75
N SER A 92 5.75 -13.67 4.11
CA SER A 92 4.50 -13.03 4.52
C SER A 92 3.34 -14.01 4.40
N SER A 93 2.22 -13.72 5.08
CA SER A 93 1.00 -14.51 5.01
C SER A 93 -0.23 -13.64 5.28
N PRO A 94 -1.42 -14.01 4.77
CA PRO A 94 -2.66 -13.28 5.04
C PRO A 94 -2.92 -12.99 6.54
N PRO A 95 -2.76 -13.94 7.49
CA PRO A 95 -2.95 -13.63 8.91
C PRO A 95 -1.90 -12.65 9.46
N ALA A 96 -0.66 -12.67 8.96
CA ALA A 96 0.36 -11.71 9.38
C ALA A 96 0.03 -10.28 8.92
N VAL A 97 -0.48 -10.13 7.69
CA VAL A 97 -0.92 -8.83 7.17
C VAL A 97 -2.09 -8.27 7.98
N LEU A 98 -3.07 -9.10 8.32
CA LEU A 98 -4.20 -8.68 9.17
C LEU A 98 -3.76 -8.33 10.60
N ALA A 99 -2.82 -9.09 11.17
CA ALA A 99 -2.26 -8.79 12.48
C ALA A 99 -1.54 -7.43 12.49
N GLU A 100 -0.80 -7.10 11.42
CA GLU A 100 -0.16 -5.80 11.26
C GLU A 100 -1.20 -4.67 11.17
N LEU A 101 -2.29 -4.86 10.42
CA LEU A 101 -3.37 -3.88 10.35
C LEU A 101 -4.01 -3.61 11.73
N ILE A 102 -4.20 -4.66 12.54
CA ILE A 102 -4.70 -4.52 13.92
C ILE A 102 -3.69 -3.77 14.79
N SER A 103 -2.40 -4.14 14.70
CA SER A 103 -1.31 -3.48 15.43
C SER A 103 -1.26 -1.98 15.13
N ALA A 104 -1.29 -1.63 13.86
CA ALA A 104 -1.31 -0.24 13.39
C ALA A 104 -2.55 0.51 13.87
N GLY A 105 -3.72 -0.12 13.85
CA GLY A 105 -4.98 0.47 14.32
C GLY A 105 -5.01 0.72 15.83
N LEU A 106 -4.37 -0.14 16.63
CA LEU A 106 -4.23 0.09 18.07
C LEU A 106 -3.30 1.26 18.38
N GLY A 107 -2.26 1.46 17.56
CA GLY A 107 -1.34 2.61 17.68
C GLY A 107 -0.64 2.72 19.03
N VAL A 108 -0.51 1.60 19.77
CA VAL A 108 -0.03 1.60 21.16
C VAL A 108 1.50 1.81 21.19
N ASN A 109 1.92 2.79 21.98
CA ASN A 109 3.33 2.96 22.35
C ASN A 109 3.63 2.16 23.64
N GLY A 110 4.35 1.04 23.49
CA GLY A 110 4.69 0.12 24.59
C GLY A 110 5.99 0.43 25.34
N MET A 111 6.36 1.71 25.54
CA MET A 111 7.66 2.07 26.13
C MET A 111 7.90 1.53 27.54
N LEU A 112 6.88 1.41 28.37
CA LEU A 112 6.99 0.95 29.76
C LEU A 112 5.81 0.05 30.13
N TRP A 113 6.10 -1.01 30.87
CA TRP A 113 5.09 -1.90 31.46
C TRP A 113 4.89 -1.65 32.96
N SER A 114 5.95 -1.16 33.63
CA SER A 114 6.01 -0.90 35.08
C SER A 114 5.03 0.16 35.56
#